data_AF-A0A2R6LBE4-F1
#
_entry.id   AF-A0A2R6LBE4-F1
#
_cell.length_a   1.000
_cell.length_b   1.000
_cell.length_c   1.000
_cell.angle_alpha   90.00
_cell.angle_beta   90.00
_cell.angle_gamma   90.00
#
_symmetry.space_group_name_H-M   'P 1'
#
loop_
_entity.id
_entity.type
_entity.pdbx_description
1 polymer ?
#
loop_
_entity_poly.entity_id
_entity_poly.type
_entity_poly.pdbx_seq_one_letter_code
_entity_poly.pdbx_strand_id
1 'polypeptide(L)'
;RLGVEPGDGSYERVAFEDSDTRLVLVDGDPLVFYVGEVPFLTVRGANAYEPDRRVVTVDAGAVSFVSDGADVMRPGITAADSRIAEGDLVVIDEETHGKYLAVGRALVDGEDMLGESGRVVESLHHVGDELYELQP
;
A
#
# COMPACT_ATOMS: atom_id res chain seq x y z
N ARG A 1 -7.93 -6.32 -7.73
CA ARG A 1 -6.89 -6.06 -8.77
C ARG A 1 -6.65 -4.55 -8.85
N LEU A 2 -5.39 -4.14 -8.95
CA LEU A 2 -4.93 -2.75 -8.86
C LEU A 2 -5.02 -1.93 -10.16
N GLY A 3 -5.48 -2.54 -11.27
CA GLY A 3 -5.57 -1.85 -12.56
C GLY A 3 -4.26 -1.80 -13.35
N VAL A 4 -3.17 -2.37 -12.82
CA VAL A 4 -1.83 -2.40 -13.46
C VAL A 4 -1.48 -3.81 -13.97
N GLU A 5 -0.72 -3.90 -15.05
CA GLU A 5 -0.17 -5.15 -15.61
C GLU A 5 1.37 -5.10 -15.64
N PRO A 6 2.07 -6.18 -15.28
CA PRO A 6 3.53 -6.24 -15.39
C PRO A 6 3.98 -6.20 -16.87
N GLY A 7 5.02 -5.41 -17.17
CA GLY A 7 5.58 -5.22 -18.52
C GLY A 7 6.55 -6.32 -18.98
N ASP A 8 7.43 -6.03 -19.94
CA ASP A 8 8.39 -6.99 -20.53
C ASP A 8 9.70 -7.14 -19.72
N GLY A 9 9.67 -6.88 -18.40
CA GLY A 9 10.85 -6.84 -17.53
C GLY A 9 11.39 -8.20 -17.09
N SER A 10 12.52 -8.20 -16.40
CA SER A 10 13.07 -9.37 -15.72
C SER A 10 12.45 -9.54 -14.33
N TYR A 11 12.17 -10.79 -13.93
CA TYR A 11 11.50 -11.11 -12.67
C TYR A 11 12.31 -12.10 -11.85
N GLU A 12 12.68 -11.72 -10.63
CA GLU A 12 13.34 -12.58 -9.66
C GLU A 12 12.49 -12.70 -8.40
N ARG A 13 12.38 -13.91 -7.84
CA ARG A 13 11.69 -14.12 -6.56
C ARG A 13 12.72 -14.25 -5.45
N VAL A 14 12.57 -13.43 -4.42
CA VAL A 14 13.41 -13.47 -3.21
C VAL A 14 12.54 -13.87 -2.02
N ALA A 15 12.96 -14.90 -1.29
CA ALA A 15 12.39 -15.30 -0.02
C ALA A 15 13.49 -15.23 1.03
N PHE A 16 13.25 -14.51 2.12
CA PHE A 16 14.21 -14.43 3.22
C PHE A 16 14.05 -15.67 4.10
N GLU A 17 15.14 -16.37 4.40
CA GLU A 17 15.10 -17.63 5.15
C GLU A 17 14.52 -17.49 6.57
N ASP A 18 14.57 -16.28 7.16
CA ASP A 18 14.11 -15.97 8.53
C ASP A 18 12.91 -15.01 8.59
N SER A 19 12.23 -14.74 7.47
CA SER A 19 10.98 -13.95 7.49
C SER A 19 9.90 -14.53 6.57
N ASP A 20 8.64 -14.36 6.95
CA ASP A 20 7.49 -14.72 6.11
C ASP A 20 7.36 -13.81 4.87
N THR A 21 8.21 -12.78 4.76
CA THR A 21 8.22 -11.81 3.67
C THR A 21 8.78 -12.43 2.40
N ARG A 22 7.94 -12.48 1.36
CA ARG A 22 8.34 -12.89 0.00
C ARG A 22 8.19 -11.72 -0.95
N LEU A 23 9.22 -11.51 -1.78
CA LEU A 23 9.31 -10.40 -2.72
C LEU A 23 9.47 -10.89 -4.16
N VAL A 24 9.03 -10.06 -5.10
CA VAL A 24 9.41 -10.14 -6.49
C VAL A 24 10.18 -8.87 -6.85
N LEU A 25 11.42 -9.05 -7.27
CA LEU A 25 12.22 -8.01 -7.87
C LEU A 25 11.85 -7.89 -9.35
N VAL A 26 11.59 -6.67 -9.80
CA VAL A 26 11.38 -6.33 -11.21
C VAL A 26 12.53 -5.44 -11.63
N ASP A 27 13.38 -5.93 -12.53
CA ASP A 27 14.61 -5.23 -12.96
C ASP A 27 15.52 -4.81 -11.79
N GLY A 28 15.53 -5.62 -10.72
CA GLY A 28 16.32 -5.41 -9.52
C GLY A 28 15.60 -4.65 -8.41
N ASP A 29 14.44 -4.04 -8.65
CA ASP A 29 13.70 -3.30 -7.63
C ASP A 29 12.61 -4.14 -6.96
N PRO A 30 12.44 -4.09 -5.61
CA PRO A 30 11.41 -4.86 -4.90
C PRO A 30 10.02 -4.22 -5.08
N LEU A 31 9.37 -4.51 -6.21
CA LEU A 31 8.09 -3.86 -6.58
C LEU A 31 6.86 -4.63 -6.14
N VAL A 32 6.97 -5.94 -5.85
CA VAL A 32 5.85 -6.77 -5.40
C VAL A 32 6.25 -7.54 -4.15
N PHE A 33 5.32 -7.64 -3.21
CA PHE A 33 5.44 -8.47 -2.02
C PHE A 33 4.20 -9.36 -1.84
N TYR A 34 4.32 -10.38 -1.01
CA TYR A 34 3.22 -11.27 -0.67
C TYR A 34 2.76 -11.00 0.77
N VAL A 35 1.47 -10.74 0.93
CA VAL A 35 0.79 -10.71 2.23
C VAL A 35 0.06 -12.04 2.40
N GLY A 36 0.65 -12.97 3.14
CA GLY A 36 0.26 -14.38 3.06
C GLY A 36 0.46 -14.89 1.63
N GLU A 37 -0.56 -15.48 1.01
CA GLU A 37 -0.48 -15.97 -0.38
C GLU A 37 -0.85 -14.93 -1.45
N VAL A 38 -1.21 -13.70 -1.04
CA VAL A 38 -1.74 -12.68 -1.96
C VAL A 38 -0.62 -11.74 -2.40
N PRO A 39 -0.25 -11.69 -3.71
CA PRO A 39 0.70 -10.73 -4.21
C PRO A 39 0.08 -9.32 -4.29
N PHE A 40 0.87 -8.31 -3.95
CA PHE A 40 0.47 -6.91 -4.00
C PHE A 40 1.68 -6.01 -4.27
N LEU A 41 1.46 -4.76 -4.68
CA LEU A 41 2.56 -3.81 -4.88
C LEU A 41 3.16 -3.43 -3.54
N THR A 42 4.48 -3.31 -3.46
CA THR A 42 5.15 -2.57 -2.37
C THR A 42 4.84 -1.07 -2.52
N VAL A 43 5.23 -0.24 -1.55
CA VAL A 43 5.12 1.22 -1.70
C VAL A 43 5.98 1.71 -2.88
N ARG A 44 7.16 1.12 -3.10
CA ARG A 44 7.98 1.39 -4.29
C ARG A 44 7.26 0.98 -5.57
N GLY A 45 6.66 -0.21 -5.59
CA GLY A 45 5.84 -0.69 -6.70
C GLY A 45 4.66 0.23 -7.01
N ALA A 46 3.95 0.70 -6.00
CA ALA A 46 2.83 1.63 -6.16
C ALA A 46 3.28 2.97 -6.76
N ASN A 47 4.41 3.52 -6.30
CA ASN A 47 4.99 4.72 -6.89
C ASN A 47 5.55 4.54 -8.30
N ALA A 48 5.92 3.32 -8.69
CA ALA A 48 6.43 3.00 -10.03
C ALA A 48 5.31 2.79 -11.06
N TYR A 49 4.19 2.20 -10.65
CA TYR A 49 3.09 1.81 -11.55
C TYR A 49 1.81 2.67 -11.43
N GLU A 50 1.71 3.50 -10.39
CA GLU A 50 0.62 4.47 -10.19
C GLU A 50 -0.79 3.85 -10.35
N PRO A 51 -1.17 2.88 -9.51
CA PRO A 51 -2.45 2.16 -9.64
C PRO A 51 -3.67 3.07 -9.47
N ASP A 52 -4.74 2.82 -10.25
CA ASP A 52 -5.98 3.61 -10.24
C ASP A 52 -7.15 2.94 -9.48
N ARG A 53 -6.87 1.84 -8.77
CA ARG A 53 -7.85 1.10 -7.96
C ARG A 53 -7.30 0.75 -6.60
N ARG A 54 -8.20 0.59 -5.64
CA ARG A 54 -7.88 0.27 -4.24
C ARG A 54 -6.97 1.31 -3.60
N VAL A 55 -7.19 2.56 -3.98
CA VAL A 55 -6.48 3.73 -3.48
C VAL A 55 -7.30 4.37 -2.37
N VAL A 56 -6.64 4.70 -1.27
CA VAL A 56 -7.17 5.51 -0.16
C VAL A 56 -6.29 6.75 -0.05
N THR A 57 -6.89 7.92 -0.24
CA THR A 57 -6.17 9.20 -0.22
C THR A 57 -6.31 9.86 1.14
N VAL A 58 -5.18 10.29 1.69
CA VAL A 58 -5.12 10.98 2.98
C VAL A 58 -4.73 12.45 2.85
N ASP A 59 -5.15 13.25 3.84
CA ASP A 59 -4.78 14.66 3.96
C ASP A 59 -3.33 14.84 4.45
N ALA A 60 -2.84 16.07 4.34
CA ALA A 60 -1.49 16.46 4.77
C ALA A 60 -1.22 16.23 6.28
N GLY A 61 -2.26 16.24 7.13
CA GLY A 61 -2.14 16.02 8.57
C GLY A 61 -1.92 14.54 8.93
N ALA A 62 -2.39 13.62 8.08
CA ALA A 62 -2.19 12.19 8.25
C ALA A 62 -0.84 11.67 7.71
N VAL A 63 -0.20 12.41 6.78
CA VAL A 63 1.01 11.97 6.06
C VAL A 63 2.11 11.45 6.98
N SER A 64 2.48 12.18 8.04
CA SER A 64 3.56 11.75 8.94
C SER A 64 3.20 10.46 9.66
N PHE A 65 1.97 10.35 10.18
CA PHE A 65 1.52 9.16 10.90
C PHE A 65 1.50 7.92 10.01
N VAL A 66 0.99 8.04 8.78
CA VAL A 66 0.97 6.95 7.81
C VAL A 66 2.39 6.55 7.41
N SER A 67 3.25 7.54 7.19
CA SER A 67 4.67 7.31 6.86
C SER A 67 5.46 6.67 8.00
N ASP A 68 5.00 6.83 9.24
CA ASP A 68 5.55 6.20 10.46
C ASP A 68 4.89 4.84 10.77
N GLY A 69 4.02 4.35 9.88
CA GLY A 69 3.40 3.03 9.98
C GLY A 69 2.14 2.95 10.85
N ALA A 70 1.56 4.09 11.24
CA ALA A 70 0.30 4.09 11.97
C ALA A 70 -0.88 3.61 11.10
N ASP A 71 -1.87 3.00 11.75
CA ASP A 71 -3.15 2.69 11.13
C ASP A 71 -3.85 3.97 10.64
N VAL A 72 -4.60 3.86 9.53
CA VAL A 72 -5.33 5.00 8.97
C VAL A 72 -6.67 5.15 9.67
N MET A 73 -6.90 6.36 10.16
CA MET A 73 -8.12 6.77 10.85
C MET A 73 -9.01 7.57 9.88
N ARG A 74 -10.33 7.43 9.98
CA ARG A 74 -11.30 8.14 9.13
C ARG A 74 -11.05 9.64 8.97
N PRO A 75 -10.72 10.40 10.04
CA PRO A 75 -10.56 11.85 9.93
C PRO A 75 -9.48 12.28 8.96
N GLY A 76 -8.48 11.43 8.71
CA GLY A 76 -7.37 11.72 7.80
C GLY A 76 -7.63 11.31 6.36
N ILE A 77 -8.76 10.66 6.04
CA ILE A 77 -9.08 10.21 4.68
C ILE A 77 -9.90 11.27 3.94
N THR A 78 -9.43 11.66 2.77
CA THR A 78 -10.11 12.64 1.90
C THR A 78 -10.82 11.98 0.73
N ALA A 79 -10.36 10.80 0.29
CA ALA A 79 -11.05 9.99 -0.71
C ALA A 79 -10.73 8.49 -0.52
N ALA A 80 -11.66 7.64 -0.95
CA ALA A 80 -11.43 6.20 -1.02
C ALA A 80 -12.13 5.62 -2.25
N ASP A 81 -11.48 4.64 -2.89
CA ASP A 81 -12.10 3.89 -3.97
C ASP A 81 -13.30 3.08 -3.46
N SER A 82 -14.51 3.47 -3.87
CA SER A 82 -15.79 2.78 -3.55
C SER A 82 -15.81 1.27 -3.86
N ARG A 83 -14.90 0.77 -4.71
CA ARG A 83 -14.82 -0.65 -5.07
C ARG A 83 -14.01 -1.49 -4.06
N ILE A 84 -13.43 -0.86 -3.04
CA ILE A 84 -12.74 -1.55 -1.95
C ILE A 84 -13.76 -2.29 -1.11
N ALA A 85 -13.51 -3.57 -0.84
CA ALA A 85 -14.26 -4.35 0.14
C ALA A 85 -13.45 -4.54 1.43
N GLU A 86 -14.13 -4.74 2.57
CA GLU A 86 -13.48 -5.14 3.82
C GLU A 86 -12.53 -6.33 3.61
N GLY A 87 -11.33 -6.22 4.16
CA GLY A 87 -10.27 -7.22 4.05
C GLY A 87 -9.39 -7.08 2.81
N ASP A 88 -9.74 -6.23 1.84
CA ASP A 88 -8.90 -5.94 0.68
C ASP A 88 -7.57 -5.29 1.07
N LEU A 89 -6.51 -5.65 0.36
CA LEU A 89 -5.28 -4.85 0.36
C LEU A 89 -5.50 -3.57 -0.43
N VAL A 90 -4.98 -2.46 0.10
CA VAL A 90 -5.10 -1.10 -0.42
C VAL A 90 -3.74 -0.40 -0.44
N VAL A 91 -3.58 0.56 -1.34
CA VAL A 91 -2.46 1.52 -1.33
C VAL A 91 -2.97 2.85 -0.79
N ILE A 92 -2.12 3.55 -0.04
CA ILE A 92 -2.46 4.82 0.59
C ILE A 92 -1.61 5.92 -0.04
N ASP A 93 -2.23 6.91 -0.65
CA ASP A 93 -1.58 8.08 -1.23
C ASP A 93 -1.92 9.37 -0.49
N GLU A 94 -1.19 10.45 -0.77
CA GLU A 94 -1.47 11.78 -0.23
C GLU A 94 -1.97 12.74 -1.30
N GLU A 95 -2.90 13.62 -0.91
CA GLU A 95 -3.63 14.49 -1.84
C GLU A 95 -2.80 15.60 -2.51
N THR A 96 -1.61 15.93 -2.00
CA THR A 96 -0.83 17.09 -2.47
C THR A 96 0.02 16.76 -3.70
N HIS A 97 0.70 15.62 -3.70
CA HIS A 97 1.59 15.19 -4.79
C HIS A 97 1.24 13.80 -5.36
N GLY A 98 0.22 13.12 -4.81
CA GLY A 98 -0.18 11.78 -5.24
C GLY A 98 0.87 10.71 -4.95
N LYS A 99 1.72 10.91 -3.93
CA LYS A 99 2.73 9.91 -3.56
C LYS A 99 2.13 8.83 -2.69
N TYR A 100 2.42 7.58 -3.05
CA TYR A 100 2.03 6.43 -2.23
C TYR A 100 2.96 6.33 -1.02
N LEU A 101 2.37 6.28 0.16
CA LEU A 101 3.06 6.32 1.44
C LEU A 101 3.07 4.96 2.13
N ALA A 102 2.01 4.19 1.94
CA ALA A 102 1.80 2.93 2.63
C ALA A 102 0.94 1.95 1.84
N VAL A 103 0.98 0.70 2.27
CA VAL A 103 0.07 -0.38 1.92
C VAL A 103 -0.60 -0.85 3.21
N GLY A 104 -1.89 -1.12 3.14
CA GLY A 104 -2.67 -1.56 4.29
C GLY A 104 -3.75 -2.56 3.94
N ARG A 105 -4.49 -2.99 4.96
CA ARG A 105 -5.70 -3.81 4.84
C ARG A 105 -6.92 -3.00 5.23
N ALA A 106 -7.89 -2.92 4.33
CA ALA A 106 -9.18 -2.30 4.60
C ALA A 106 -9.91 -3.05 5.73
N LEU A 107 -10.42 -2.31 6.71
CA LEU A 107 -11.23 -2.84 7.82
C LEU A 107 -12.73 -2.61 7.62
N VAL A 108 -13.10 -1.88 6.57
CA VAL A 108 -14.46 -1.58 6.14
C VAL A 108 -14.49 -1.46 4.61
N ASP A 109 -15.67 -1.43 4.01
CA ASP A 109 -15.85 -1.15 2.59
C ASP A 109 -15.46 0.31 2.25
N GLY A 110 -15.05 0.54 0.99
CA GLY A 110 -14.55 1.85 0.53
C GLY A 110 -15.57 2.98 0.69
N GLU A 111 -16.85 2.69 0.48
CA GLU A 111 -17.97 3.64 0.68
C GLU A 111 -18.11 4.08 2.14
N ASP A 112 -17.63 3.25 3.08
CA ASP A 112 -17.68 3.49 4.51
C ASP A 112 -16.35 4.02 5.08
N MET A 113 -15.35 4.39 4.29
CA MET A 113 -14.04 4.82 4.83
C MET A 113 -14.02 6.25 5.37
N LEU A 114 -14.82 7.15 4.79
CA LEU A 114 -14.88 8.55 5.22
C LEU A 114 -15.68 8.68 6.54
N GLY A 115 -15.35 9.68 7.35
CA GLY A 115 -16.10 10.00 8.56
C GLY A 115 -15.28 10.67 9.65
N GLU A 116 -15.92 10.91 10.80
CA GLU A 116 -15.34 11.73 11.88
C GLU A 116 -14.50 10.95 12.90
N SER A 117 -14.59 9.61 12.93
CA SER A 117 -13.83 8.80 13.89
C SER A 117 -13.77 7.32 13.52
N GLY A 118 -12.76 6.62 14.05
CA GLY A 118 -12.60 5.18 13.89
C GLY A 118 -11.40 4.81 13.01
N ARG A 119 -10.83 3.64 13.29
CA ARG A 119 -9.78 3.04 12.49
C ARG A 119 -10.40 2.30 11.31
N VAL A 120 -9.88 2.49 10.10
CA VAL A 120 -10.47 1.92 8.87
C VAL A 120 -9.47 1.24 7.94
N VAL A 121 -8.17 1.47 8.11
CA VAL A 121 -7.13 0.70 7.43
C VAL A 121 -6.06 0.30 8.44
N GLU A 122 -5.73 -1.00 8.48
CA GLU A 122 -4.58 -1.52 9.22
C GLU A 122 -3.31 -1.36 8.39
N SER A 123 -2.24 -0.81 8.97
CA SER A 123 -0.96 -0.60 8.29
C SER A 123 -0.19 -1.92 8.13
N LEU A 124 0.38 -2.15 6.95
CA LEU A 124 1.15 -3.37 6.64
C LEU A 124 2.56 -3.09 6.14
N HIS A 125 2.74 -2.02 5.36
CA HIS A 125 4.02 -1.62 4.81
C HIS A 125 4.03 -0.12 4.53
N HIS A 126 5.13 0.59 4.78
CA HIS A 126 5.23 2.05 4.62
C HIS A 126 6.63 2.51 4.20
N VAL A 127 6.77 3.76 3.73
CA VAL A 127 8.04 4.38 3.27
C VAL A 127 9.19 4.39 4.29
N GLY A 128 8.94 4.02 5.55
CA GLY A 128 9.95 4.05 6.63
C GLY A 128 10.23 2.69 7.25
N ASP A 129 9.68 1.60 6.72
CA ASP A 129 9.93 0.26 7.25
C ASP A 129 11.14 -0.44 6.60
N GLU A 130 11.52 -1.56 7.22
CA GLU A 130 12.64 -2.39 6.77
C GLU A 130 12.49 -2.87 5.32
N LEU A 131 11.24 -3.13 4.87
CA LEU A 131 10.98 -3.56 3.50
C LEU A 131 11.21 -2.41 2.51
N TYR A 132 10.82 -1.18 2.84
CA TYR A 132 11.03 -0.03 1.99
C TYR A 132 12.51 0.35 1.90
N GLU A 133 13.22 0.26 3.01
CA GLU A 133 14.66 0.55 3.09
C GLU A 133 15.52 -0.54 2.43
N LEU A 134 14.95 -1.71 2.15
CA LEU A 134 15.66 -2.83 1.57
C LEU A 134 16.34 -2.43 0.25
N GLN A 135 17.66 -2.49 0.27
CA GLN A 135 18.50 -2.42 -0.93
C GLN A 135 18.94 -3.84 -1.24
N PRO A 136 18.59 -4.38 -2.43
CA PRO A 136 19.09 -5.68 -2.86
C PRO A 136 20.61 -5.69 -3.07
#